data_AF-A0A502CJM6-F1
#
_entry.id   AF-A0A502CJM6-F1
#
_cell.length_a   1.000
_cell.length_b   1.000
_cell.length_c   1.000
_cell.angle_alpha   90.00
_cell.angle_beta   90.00
_cell.angle_gamma   90.00
#
_symmetry.space_group_name_H-M   'P 1'
#
loop_
_entity.id
_entity.type
_entity.pdbx_description
1 polymer ?
#
loop_
_entity_poly.entity_id
_entity_poly.type
_entity_poly.pdbx_seq_one_letter_code
_entity_poly.pdbx_strand_id
1 'polypeptide(L)'
;MKSIVKASPKVTVMLASGPGRPADYARAIATLPTTPVDLVGHEPCAMFSANQKINSTEVKRLTSLLESYEAELARACEGIPQCHTDGGALARHPGDRLEEYGVDLGHPSIRGHQQWAAAIWPAVAEAMGLG
;
A
#
# COMPACT_ATOMS: atom_id res chain seq x y z
N MET A 1 -19.12 4.16 1.46
CA MET A 1 -19.29 3.89 2.91
C MET A 1 -20.76 3.87 3.37
N LYS A 2 -21.57 4.91 3.09
CA LYS A 2 -22.98 4.99 3.54
C LYS A 2 -23.84 3.78 3.13
N SER A 3 -23.64 3.21 1.94
CA SER A 3 -24.32 1.99 1.48
C SER A 3 -23.96 0.76 2.32
N ILE A 4 -22.69 0.60 2.69
CA ILE A 4 -22.20 -0.50 3.54
C ILE A 4 -22.83 -0.39 4.94
N VAL A 5 -22.77 0.79 5.55
CA VAL A 5 -23.35 1.02 6.88
C VAL A 5 -24.87 0.84 6.87
N LYS A 6 -25.56 1.25 5.80
CA LYS A 6 -27.00 1.01 5.65
C LYS A 6 -27.31 -0.51 5.59
N ALA A 7 -26.49 -1.28 4.91
CA ALA A 7 -26.67 -2.73 4.77
C ALA A 7 -26.26 -3.51 6.03
N SER A 8 -25.25 -3.03 6.76
CA SER A 8 -24.76 -3.63 8.00
C SER A 8 -24.46 -2.55 9.04
N PRO A 9 -25.46 -2.17 9.88
CA PRO A 9 -25.32 -1.04 10.79
C PRO A 9 -24.28 -1.21 11.90
N LYS A 10 -23.91 -2.46 12.21
CA LYS A 10 -22.93 -2.83 13.25
C LYS A 10 -21.56 -3.19 12.69
N VAL A 11 -21.31 -2.91 11.41
CA VAL A 11 -20.02 -3.18 10.78
C VAL A 11 -18.95 -2.24 11.32
N THR A 12 -17.71 -2.73 11.40
CA THR A 12 -16.51 -1.89 11.45
C THR A 12 -15.87 -1.92 10.06
N VAL A 13 -15.62 -0.76 9.47
CA VAL A 13 -14.90 -0.63 8.20
C VAL A 13 -13.52 -0.08 8.47
N MET A 14 -12.50 -0.80 8.00
CA MET A 14 -11.11 -0.37 8.03
C MET A 14 -10.66 -0.01 6.61
N LEU A 15 -10.20 1.22 6.42
CA LEU A 15 -9.51 1.63 5.21
C LEU A 15 -8.00 1.48 5.42
N ALA A 16 -7.40 0.54 4.69
CA ALA A 16 -5.97 0.30 4.71
C ALA A 16 -5.23 1.23 3.72
N SER A 17 -4.09 1.75 4.14
CA SER A 17 -3.15 2.47 3.28
C SER A 17 -2.45 1.52 2.30
N GLY A 18 -1.76 2.05 1.28
CA GLY A 18 -0.96 1.23 0.38
C GLY A 18 0.30 0.70 1.07
N PRO A 19 0.70 -0.56 0.86
CA PRO A 19 1.86 -1.14 1.54
C PRO A 19 3.17 -0.50 1.09
N GLY A 20 3.95 -0.02 2.05
CA GLY A 20 5.25 0.60 1.84
C GLY A 20 5.22 1.81 0.91
N ARG A 21 6.38 2.13 0.33
CA ARG A 21 6.55 3.26 -0.57
C ARG A 21 7.33 2.91 -1.84
N PRO A 22 7.01 3.54 -3.00
CA PRO A 22 7.65 3.25 -4.28
C PRO A 22 9.17 3.32 -4.24
N ALA A 23 9.73 4.23 -3.43
CA ALA A 23 11.17 4.37 -3.29
C ALA A 23 11.83 3.12 -2.68
N ASP A 24 11.18 2.46 -1.72
CA ASP A 24 11.72 1.29 -1.02
C ASP A 24 11.68 0.08 -1.95
N TYR A 25 10.53 -0.11 -2.60
CA TYR A 25 10.34 -1.16 -3.59
C TYR A 25 11.30 -1.00 -4.79
N ALA A 26 11.45 0.20 -5.34
CA ALA A 26 12.38 0.45 -6.44
C ALA A 26 13.85 0.15 -6.04
N ARG A 27 14.25 0.47 -4.80
CA ARG A 27 15.59 0.10 -4.29
C ARG A 27 15.76 -1.41 -4.20
N ALA A 28 14.75 -2.14 -3.74
CA ALA A 28 14.81 -3.59 -3.66
C ALA A 28 14.89 -4.26 -5.03
N ILE A 29 14.05 -3.83 -5.98
CA ILE A 29 14.08 -4.33 -7.37
C ILE A 29 15.44 -4.05 -8.03
N ALA A 30 16.06 -2.90 -7.76
CA ALA A 30 17.39 -2.58 -8.30
C ALA A 30 18.52 -3.52 -7.83
N THR A 31 18.27 -4.37 -6.82
CA THR A 31 19.21 -5.42 -6.38
C THR A 31 19.09 -6.72 -7.15
N LEU A 32 18.01 -6.90 -7.93
CA LEU A 32 17.79 -8.10 -8.73
C LEU A 32 18.68 -8.13 -9.97
N PRO A 33 19.05 -9.34 -10.48
CA PRO A 33 19.84 -9.46 -11.71
C PRO A 33 19.14 -8.88 -12.94
N THR A 34 17.81 -8.80 -12.92
CA THR A 34 16.98 -8.29 -14.00
C THR A 34 15.86 -7.43 -13.43
N THR A 35 15.66 -6.25 -14.03
CA THR A 35 14.50 -5.41 -13.72
C THR A 35 13.26 -5.95 -14.44
N PRO A 36 12.12 -6.14 -13.75
CA PRO A 36 10.86 -6.52 -14.40
C PRO A 36 10.48 -5.54 -15.50
N VAL A 37 10.13 -6.06 -16.68
CA VAL A 37 9.84 -5.24 -17.87
C VAL A 37 8.69 -4.26 -17.65
N ASP A 38 7.69 -4.66 -16.87
CA ASP A 38 6.51 -3.83 -16.55
C ASP A 38 6.85 -2.59 -15.70
N LEU A 39 8.04 -2.55 -15.11
CA LEU A 39 8.53 -1.41 -14.33
C LEU A 39 9.44 -0.49 -15.14
N VAL A 40 9.74 -0.81 -16.40
CA VAL A 40 10.71 -0.11 -17.25
C VAL A 40 9.99 0.69 -18.34
N GLY A 41 10.28 1.98 -18.45
CA GLY A 41 9.83 2.79 -19.59
C GLY A 41 9.36 4.19 -19.20
N HIS A 42 8.29 4.64 -19.86
CA HIS A 42 7.67 5.96 -19.70
C HIS A 42 6.20 5.90 -19.29
N GLU A 43 5.67 4.68 -19.15
CA GLU A 43 4.27 4.47 -18.79
C GLU A 43 4.01 4.80 -17.32
N PRO A 44 2.76 5.13 -16.94
CA PRO A 44 2.39 5.27 -15.55
C PRO A 44 2.84 4.05 -14.74
N CYS A 45 3.49 4.29 -13.60
CA CYS A 45 4.06 3.26 -12.71
C CYS A 45 5.46 2.71 -13.12
N ALA A 46 6.04 3.17 -14.23
CA ALA A 46 7.41 2.80 -14.63
C ALA A 46 8.49 3.40 -13.71
N MET A 47 8.79 2.72 -12.60
CA MET A 47 9.79 3.14 -11.62
C MET A 47 11.23 3.13 -12.14
N PHE A 48 11.48 2.57 -13.32
CA PHE A 48 12.78 2.51 -13.97
C PHE A 48 12.73 3.14 -15.37
N SER A 49 13.75 3.92 -15.72
CA SER A 49 13.93 4.43 -17.08
C SER A 49 14.37 3.32 -18.05
N ALA A 50 14.32 3.57 -19.36
CA ALA A 50 14.70 2.60 -20.40
C ALA A 50 16.11 2.00 -20.24
N ASN A 51 17.03 2.70 -19.56
CA ASN A 51 18.37 2.21 -19.20
C ASN A 51 18.42 1.45 -17.85
N GLN A 52 17.28 1.04 -17.32
CA GLN A 52 17.10 0.27 -16.08
C GLN A 52 17.62 0.98 -14.80
N LYS A 53 17.75 2.32 -14.84
CA LYS A 53 18.03 3.11 -13.63
C LYS A 53 16.72 3.53 -12.97
N ILE A 54 16.73 3.68 -11.65
CA ILE A 54 15.58 4.20 -10.90
C ILE A 54 15.22 5.60 -11.44
N ASN A 55 13.97 5.74 -11.89
CA ASN A 55 13.39 7.00 -12.31
C ASN A 55 12.88 7.76 -11.08
N SER A 56 13.74 8.57 -10.46
CA SER A 56 13.42 9.28 -9.22
C SER A 56 12.26 10.27 -9.36
N THR A 57 12.05 10.83 -10.55
CA THR A 57 10.91 11.70 -10.84
C THR A 57 9.60 10.92 -10.77
N GLU A 58 9.55 9.75 -11.40
CA GLU A 58 8.36 8.90 -11.40
C GLU A 58 8.10 8.30 -10.01
N VAL A 59 9.14 7.84 -9.31
CA VAL A 59 9.03 7.38 -7.92
C VAL A 59 8.40 8.46 -7.02
N LYS A 60 8.83 9.72 -7.12
CA LYS A 60 8.23 10.83 -6.36
C LYS A 60 6.77 11.06 -6.76
N ARG A 61 6.46 11.03 -8.06
CA ARG A 61 5.10 11.19 -8.56
C ARG A 61 4.17 10.11 -8.02
N LEU A 62 4.60 8.85 -8.03
CA LEU A 62 3.84 7.71 -7.51
C LEU A 62 3.63 7.82 -6.00
N THR A 63 4.64 8.23 -5.24
CA THR A 63 4.49 8.50 -3.80
C THR A 63 3.42 9.56 -3.57
N SER A 64 3.48 10.70 -4.27
CA SER A 64 2.47 11.76 -4.12
C SER A 64 1.06 11.31 -4.51
N LEU A 65 0.93 10.44 -5.51
CA LEU A 65 -0.36 9.86 -5.88
C LEU A 65 -0.92 8.95 -4.79
N LEU A 66 -0.08 8.06 -4.22
CA LEU A 66 -0.48 7.19 -3.10
C LEU A 66 -0.91 8.01 -1.89
N GLU A 67 -0.11 9.00 -1.49
CA GLU A 67 -0.41 9.87 -0.36
C GLU A 67 -1.70 10.68 -0.57
N SER A 68 -1.92 11.18 -1.79
CA SER A 68 -3.16 11.90 -2.13
C SER A 68 -4.38 10.98 -2.07
N TYR A 69 -4.26 9.75 -2.58
CA TYR A 69 -5.32 8.75 -2.54
C TYR A 69 -5.64 8.33 -1.10
N GLU A 70 -4.63 8.04 -0.29
CA GLU A 70 -4.77 7.73 1.13
C GLU A 70 -5.42 8.88 1.91
N ALA A 71 -5.08 10.13 1.58
CA ALA A 71 -5.74 11.30 2.16
C ALA A 71 -7.21 11.42 1.74
N GLU A 72 -7.57 11.08 0.50
CA GLU A 72 -8.97 11.01 0.07
C GLU A 72 -9.73 9.88 0.76
N LEU A 73 -9.10 8.72 0.99
CA LEU A 73 -9.69 7.64 1.78
C LEU A 73 -10.01 8.11 3.20
N ALA A 74 -9.07 8.79 3.85
CA ALA A 74 -9.29 9.36 5.18
C ALA A 74 -10.43 10.39 5.19
N ARG A 75 -10.46 11.32 4.21
CA ARG A 75 -11.56 12.28 4.05
C ARG A 75 -12.92 11.61 3.86
N ALA A 76 -12.99 10.55 3.05
CA ALA A 76 -14.23 9.82 2.80
C ALA A 76 -14.71 9.02 4.04
N CYS A 77 -13.81 8.74 4.97
CA CYS A 77 -14.07 8.06 6.24
C CYS A 77 -14.58 9.02 7.32
N GLU A 78 -14.21 10.29 7.22
CA GLU A 78 -14.54 11.32 8.20
C GLU A 78 -16.05 11.47 8.42
N GLY A 79 -16.45 11.57 9.69
CA GLY A 79 -17.85 11.71 10.09
C GLY A 79 -18.71 10.44 9.98
N ILE A 80 -18.11 9.28 9.70
CA ILE A 80 -18.81 7.99 9.69
C ILE A 80 -18.33 7.16 10.88
N PRO A 81 -19.16 6.97 11.94
CA PRO A 81 -18.72 6.32 13.18
C PRO A 81 -18.17 4.90 13.02
N GLN A 82 -18.63 4.17 12.00
CA GLN A 82 -18.19 2.81 11.68
C GLN A 82 -16.87 2.77 10.88
N CYS A 83 -16.36 3.90 10.42
CA CYS A 83 -15.21 3.95 9.53
C CYS A 83 -13.95 4.38 10.27
N HIS A 84 -12.89 3.61 10.06
CA HIS A 84 -11.57 3.83 10.63
C HIS A 84 -10.51 3.75 9.53
N THR A 85 -9.34 4.32 9.79
CA THR A 85 -8.16 4.16 8.94
C THR A 85 -7.08 3.42 9.70
N ASP A 86 -6.16 2.79 9.00
CA ASP A 86 -4.99 2.13 9.60
C ASP A 86 -3.93 3.14 10.12
N GLY A 87 -4.21 4.45 10.05
CA GLY A 87 -3.29 5.51 10.44
C GLY A 87 -1.97 5.48 9.66
N GLY A 88 -1.96 4.91 8.44
CA GLY A 88 -0.76 4.72 7.63
C GLY A 88 0.14 3.59 8.12
N ALA A 89 -0.38 2.64 8.90
CA ALA A 89 0.40 1.50 9.38
C ALA A 89 0.98 0.68 8.22
N LEU A 90 0.16 0.41 7.19
CA LEU A 90 0.63 -0.33 6.02
C LEU A 90 1.59 0.49 5.15
N ALA A 91 1.36 1.80 5.02
CA ALA A 91 2.28 2.73 4.37
C ALA A 91 3.68 2.77 5.00
N ARG A 92 3.78 2.57 6.32
CA ARG A 92 5.05 2.49 7.04
C ARG A 92 5.68 1.09 7.03
N HIS A 93 4.96 0.08 6.55
CA HIS A 93 5.49 -1.27 6.42
C HIS A 93 6.66 -1.28 5.42
N PRO A 94 7.77 -2.00 5.68
CA PRO A 94 8.90 -2.01 4.76
C PRO A 94 8.52 -2.54 3.37
N GLY A 95 8.69 -1.69 2.35
CA GLY A 95 8.43 -2.04 0.95
C GLY A 95 9.60 -2.71 0.22
N ASP A 96 10.70 -3.01 0.93
CA ASP A 96 11.95 -3.51 0.36
C ASP A 96 12.18 -5.03 0.57
N ARG A 97 11.25 -5.71 1.23
CA ARG A 97 11.32 -7.14 1.53
C ARG A 97 10.80 -7.98 0.37
N LEU A 98 11.68 -8.32 -0.58
CA LEU A 98 11.30 -9.08 -1.78
C LEU A 98 10.66 -10.45 -1.46
N GLU A 99 10.96 -11.06 -0.32
CA GLU A 99 10.33 -12.32 0.11
C GLU A 99 8.84 -12.18 0.49
N GLU A 100 8.37 -10.94 0.68
CA GLU A 100 6.96 -10.63 0.90
C GLU A 100 6.19 -10.49 -0.41
N TYR A 101 6.86 -10.50 -1.56
CA TYR A 101 6.22 -10.47 -2.88
C TYR A 101 6.17 -11.85 -3.51
N GLY A 102 5.16 -12.07 -4.36
CA GLY A 102 5.01 -13.26 -5.18
C GLY A 102 6.03 -13.29 -6.31
N VAL A 103 5.95 -14.33 -7.14
CA VAL A 103 6.88 -14.52 -8.28
C VAL A 103 6.79 -13.41 -9.32
N ASP A 104 5.66 -12.71 -9.39
CA ASP A 104 5.45 -11.56 -10.28
C ASP A 104 6.02 -10.25 -9.72
N LEU A 105 6.49 -10.26 -8.47
CA LEU A 105 6.98 -9.10 -7.72
C LEU A 105 5.96 -7.96 -7.54
N GLY A 106 4.75 -8.08 -8.06
CA GLY A 106 3.69 -7.06 -7.97
C GLY A 106 2.65 -7.37 -6.90
N HIS A 107 2.39 -8.65 -6.62
CA HIS A 107 1.44 -9.09 -5.61
C HIS A 107 2.14 -9.60 -4.35
N PRO A 108 1.49 -9.54 -3.17
CA PRO A 108 2.01 -10.17 -1.96
C PRO A 108 2.09 -11.70 -2.11
N SER A 109 3.15 -12.29 -1.56
CA SER A 109 3.22 -13.74 -1.32
C SER A 109 2.32 -14.13 -0.15
N ILE A 110 2.22 -15.43 0.16
CA ILE A 110 1.58 -15.91 1.40
C ILE A 110 2.20 -15.24 2.62
N ARG A 111 3.54 -15.10 2.62
CA ARG A 111 4.26 -14.40 3.68
C ARG A 111 3.94 -12.91 3.67
N GLY A 112 3.87 -12.26 2.50
CA GLY A 112 3.48 -10.85 2.40
C GLY A 112 2.10 -10.58 2.98
N HIS A 113 1.11 -11.38 2.62
CA HIS A 113 -0.23 -11.29 3.21
C HIS A 113 -0.20 -11.40 4.74
N GLN A 114 0.58 -12.33 5.29
CA GLN A 114 0.74 -12.47 6.73
C GLN A 114 1.36 -11.22 7.37
N GLN A 115 2.44 -10.68 6.80
CA GLN A 115 3.15 -9.53 7.36
C GLN A 115 2.32 -8.25 7.26
N TRP A 116 1.65 -8.03 6.14
CA TRP A 116 0.80 -6.86 5.93
C TRP A 116 -0.43 -6.90 6.85
N ALA A 117 -1.03 -8.09 7.03
CA ALA A 117 -2.10 -8.27 8.01
C ALA A 117 -1.64 -7.98 9.44
N ALA A 118 -0.44 -8.45 9.82
CA ALA A 118 0.14 -8.17 11.13
C ALA A 118 0.41 -6.67 11.34
N ALA A 119 0.83 -5.95 10.29
CA ALA A 119 1.08 -4.51 10.36
C ALA A 119 -0.19 -3.70 10.62
N ILE A 120 -1.32 -4.07 10.01
CA ILE A 120 -2.60 -3.35 10.21
C ILE A 120 -3.39 -3.82 11.44
N TRP A 121 -3.09 -5.02 11.96
CA TRP A 121 -3.89 -5.63 13.02
C TRP A 121 -4.08 -4.74 14.26
N PRO A 122 -3.08 -3.99 14.76
CA PRO A 122 -3.29 -3.10 15.90
C PRO A 122 -4.42 -2.08 15.67
N ALA A 123 -4.47 -1.45 14.50
CA ALA A 123 -5.53 -0.49 14.16
C ALA A 123 -6.90 -1.18 14.02
N VAL A 124 -6.92 -2.41 13.50
CA VAL A 124 -8.15 -3.23 13.43
C VAL A 124 -8.65 -3.57 14.82
N ALA A 125 -7.77 -4.03 15.71
CA ALA A 125 -8.12 -4.39 17.08
C ALA A 125 -8.66 -3.19 17.85
N GLU A 126 -8.03 -2.02 17.74
CA GLU A 126 -8.51 -0.77 18.33
C GLU A 126 -9.91 -0.39 17.81
N ALA A 127 -10.10 -0.40 16.49
CA ALA A 127 -11.39 -0.09 15.86
C ALA A 127 -12.52 -1.06 16.26
N MET A 128 -12.17 -2.28 16.68
CA MET A 128 -13.11 -3.29 17.15
C MET A 128 -13.29 -3.31 18.68
N GLY A 129 -12.55 -2.49 19.44
CA GLY A 129 -12.56 -2.52 20.90
C GLY A 129 -11.96 -3.81 21.50
N LEU A 130 -10.97 -4.39 20.81
CA LEU A 130 -10.26 -5.61 21.20
C LEU A 130 -8.86 -5.35 21.79
N GLY A 131 -8.38 -4.10 21.70
CA GLY A 131 -7.04 -3.67 22.13
C GLY A 131 -7.05 -2.95 23.48
#